data_AF-A0A7X0EUD9-F1
#
_entry.id   AF-A0A7X0EUD9-F1
#
_cell.length_a   1.000
_cell.length_b   1.000
_cell.length_c   1.000
_cell.angle_alpha   90.00
_cell.angle_beta   90.00
_cell.angle_gamma   90.00
#
_symmetry.space_group_name_H-M   'P 1'
#
loop_
_entity.id
_entity.type
_entity.pdbx_description
1 polymer ?
#
loop_
_entity_poly.entity_id
_entity_poly.type
_entity_poly.pdbx_seq_one_letter_code
_entity_poly.pdbx_strand_id
1 'polypeptide(L)'
;MPVPSDRPATAVDEKLLHQAAERLIARCMARHGFAYTEQRPPPPTTEPDLRYPLDDVGWARRHGYGTLLAGSRAAASDPDPDEVRNLTPEQREAWYRTLMGSDRALVVDLPERGRLTTSDDGCTAEARRALYGDLAGWYRARRTVDHFGSYTLTLVTADPGYRAGLTAWAGCVHKHGYIASSPDELRELVARTEPASTSVRPPAAEIAAAVTEAECTTSTGFSRTLRTLKHRYQTQTERRFARELTALKSYELQATPRARRALADS
;
A
#
# COMPACT_ATOMS: atom_id res chain seq x y z
N MET A 1 17.53 34.84 12.46
CA MET A 1 16.67 34.25 11.42
C MET A 1 16.91 32.75 11.39
N PRO A 2 15.93 31.89 11.70
CA PRO A 2 16.14 30.46 11.64
C PRO A 2 15.97 29.98 10.18
N VAL A 3 16.98 29.25 9.71
CA VAL A 3 17.04 28.59 8.40
C VAL A 3 15.94 27.51 8.33
N PRO A 4 15.15 27.39 7.25
CA PRO A 4 14.24 26.27 7.07
C PRO A 4 15.06 24.99 6.91
N SER A 5 14.93 24.05 7.84
CA SER A 5 15.60 22.76 7.78
C SER A 5 14.94 21.90 6.69
N ASP A 6 15.61 21.79 5.55
CA ASP A 6 15.18 20.99 4.40
C ASP A 6 15.48 19.48 4.59
N ARG A 7 15.11 18.94 5.77
CA ARG A 7 15.20 17.49 6.01
C ARG A 7 13.97 16.80 5.43
N PRO A 8 14.12 15.73 4.63
CA PRO A 8 12.99 14.89 4.26
C PRO A 8 12.44 14.22 5.53
N ALA A 9 11.20 14.52 5.89
CA ALA A 9 10.41 13.71 6.81
C ALA A 9 10.03 12.44 6.06
N THR A 10 10.63 11.28 6.33
CA THR A 10 10.28 10.09 5.50
C THR A 10 10.12 8.76 6.23
N ALA A 11 10.75 8.48 7.38
CA ALA A 11 10.55 7.20 8.07
C ALA A 11 10.39 7.33 9.59
N VAL A 12 11.23 8.16 10.22
CA VAL A 12 11.14 8.45 11.65
C VAL A 12 9.90 9.28 11.99
N ASP A 13 9.56 10.25 11.14
CA ASP A 13 8.38 11.08 11.32
C ASP A 13 7.08 10.29 11.02
N GLU A 14 7.08 9.40 10.03
CA GLU A 14 5.92 8.54 9.74
C GLU A 14 5.60 7.59 10.90
N LYS A 15 6.61 6.92 11.46
CA LYS A 15 6.42 6.03 12.62
C LYS A 15 5.88 6.80 13.83
N LEU A 16 6.42 7.99 14.09
CA LEU A 16 5.96 8.85 15.19
C LEU A 16 4.50 9.27 15.02
N LEU A 17 4.13 9.73 13.81
CA LEU A 17 2.76 10.14 13.50
C LEU A 17 1.78 8.96 13.58
N HIS A 18 2.18 7.77 13.11
CA HIS A 18 1.41 6.54 13.24
C HIS A 18 1.15 6.21 14.72
N GLN A 19 2.21 6.11 15.53
CA GLN A 19 2.09 5.79 16.95
C GLN A 19 1.19 6.79 17.70
N ALA A 20 1.32 8.07 17.39
CA ALA A 20 0.47 9.08 18.00
C ALA A 20 -1.00 8.97 17.55
N ALA A 21 -1.26 8.62 16.29
CA ALA A 21 -2.62 8.40 15.80
C ALA A 21 -3.29 7.22 16.53
N GLU A 22 -2.58 6.10 16.64
CA GLU A 22 -3.04 4.90 17.34
C GLU A 22 -3.31 5.18 18.83
N ARG A 23 -2.41 5.90 19.51
CA ARG A 23 -2.61 6.34 20.90
C ARG A 23 -3.87 7.18 21.06
N LEU A 24 -4.11 8.12 20.15
CA LEU A 24 -5.29 8.99 20.20
C LEU A 24 -6.58 8.20 19.92
N ILE A 25 -6.55 7.24 19.00
CA ILE A 25 -7.66 6.33 18.74
C ILE A 25 -7.94 5.50 20.00
N ALA A 26 -6.92 4.89 20.61
CA ALA A 26 -7.05 4.10 21.82
C ALA A 26 -7.70 4.89 22.96
N ARG A 27 -7.27 6.13 23.17
CA ARG A 27 -7.86 7.04 24.17
C ARG A 27 -9.32 7.35 23.87
N CYS A 28 -9.67 7.59 22.60
CA CYS A 28 -11.05 7.84 22.22
C CYS A 28 -11.92 6.61 22.47
N MET A 29 -11.49 5.44 22.01
CA MET A 29 -12.22 4.18 22.21
C MET A 29 -12.44 3.90 23.70
N ALA A 30 -11.43 4.12 24.54
CA ALA A 30 -11.53 3.97 25.98
C ALA A 30 -12.58 4.92 26.61
N ARG A 31 -12.69 6.17 26.15
CA ARG A 31 -13.76 7.09 26.61
C ARG A 31 -15.16 6.61 26.25
N HIS A 32 -15.29 5.84 25.18
CA HIS A 32 -16.55 5.20 24.77
C HIS A 32 -16.74 3.80 25.39
N GLY A 33 -15.86 3.38 26.30
CA GLY A 33 -15.97 2.10 27.01
C GLY A 33 -15.51 0.89 26.19
N PHE A 34 -14.80 1.11 25.08
CA PHE A 34 -14.28 0.04 24.23
C PHE A 34 -12.77 -0.14 24.42
N ALA A 35 -12.34 -1.41 24.51
CA ALA A 35 -10.94 -1.76 24.37
C ALA A 35 -10.49 -1.54 22.92
N TYR A 36 -9.25 -1.09 22.75
CA TYR A 36 -8.61 -0.92 21.45
C TYR A 36 -7.12 -1.16 21.59
N THR A 37 -6.59 -2.09 20.81
CA THR A 37 -5.15 -2.35 20.76
C THR A 37 -4.50 -1.46 19.72
N GLU A 38 -3.52 -0.64 20.15
CA GLU A 38 -2.73 0.20 19.25
C GLU A 38 -2.08 -0.67 18.14
N GLN A 39 -2.36 -0.32 16.89
CA GLN A 39 -1.85 -1.06 15.74
C GLN A 39 -0.40 -0.69 15.49
N ARG A 40 0.43 -1.69 15.17
CA ARG A 40 1.80 -1.41 14.72
C ARG A 40 1.76 -1.02 13.24
N PRO A 41 2.66 -0.14 12.78
CA PRO A 41 2.79 0.08 11.35
C PRO A 41 3.13 -1.26 10.69
N PRO A 42 2.58 -1.55 9.49
CA PRO A 42 2.95 -2.76 8.78
C PRO A 42 4.47 -2.76 8.56
N PRO A 43 5.12 -3.93 8.68
CA PRO A 43 6.55 -4.01 8.38
C PRO A 43 6.78 -3.56 6.93
N PRO A 44 7.91 -2.90 6.64
CA PRO A 44 8.27 -2.58 5.27
C PRO A 44 8.33 -3.88 4.47
N THR A 45 7.69 -3.88 3.29
CA THR A 45 7.79 -5.03 2.39
C THR A 45 9.11 -4.99 1.65
N THR A 46 9.83 -6.11 1.68
CA THR A 46 11.01 -6.35 0.83
C THR A 46 10.61 -7.10 -0.44
N GLU A 47 9.32 -7.37 -0.64
CA GLU A 47 8.81 -8.14 -1.76
C GLU A 47 8.76 -7.30 -3.04
N PRO A 48 8.96 -7.92 -4.22
CA PRO A 48 8.78 -7.26 -5.50
C PRO A 48 7.36 -6.71 -5.68
N ASP A 49 7.27 -5.55 -6.32
CA ASP A 49 5.99 -4.97 -6.74
C ASP A 49 5.45 -5.72 -7.97
N LEU A 50 4.63 -6.74 -7.71
CA LEU A 50 4.04 -7.58 -8.75
C LEU A 50 3.06 -6.84 -9.66
N ARG A 51 2.78 -5.53 -9.48
CA ARG A 51 2.09 -4.75 -10.53
C ARG A 51 2.93 -4.60 -11.81
N TYR A 52 4.21 -4.94 -11.74
CA TYR A 52 5.13 -5.05 -12.87
C TYR A 52 5.63 -6.51 -13.01
N PRO A 53 6.15 -6.90 -14.18
CA PRO A 53 6.87 -8.17 -14.32
C PRO A 53 8.03 -8.25 -13.33
N LEU A 54 8.27 -9.43 -12.76
CA LEU A 54 9.44 -9.70 -11.95
C LEU A 54 10.72 -9.56 -12.80
N ASP A 55 11.79 -9.00 -12.22
CA ASP A 55 13.11 -8.90 -12.85
C ASP A 55 14.27 -9.39 -11.98
N ASP A 56 14.00 -9.84 -10.74
CA ASP A 56 15.00 -10.41 -9.84
C ASP A 56 14.96 -11.94 -9.86
N VAL A 57 15.89 -12.54 -10.63
CA VAL A 57 16.06 -13.99 -10.74
C VAL A 57 16.45 -14.62 -9.39
N GLY A 58 17.24 -13.92 -8.57
CA GLY A 58 17.65 -14.41 -7.26
C GLY A 58 16.48 -14.49 -6.28
N TRP A 59 15.60 -13.49 -6.30
CA TRP A 59 14.33 -13.53 -5.58
C TRP A 59 13.44 -14.66 -6.07
N ALA A 60 13.22 -14.75 -7.39
CA ALA A 60 12.38 -15.76 -8.01
C ALA A 60 12.79 -17.19 -7.61
N ARG A 61 14.10 -17.48 -7.59
CA ARG A 61 14.63 -18.80 -7.19
C ARG A 61 14.36 -19.15 -5.73
N ARG A 62 14.32 -18.15 -4.84
CA ARG A 62 14.11 -18.38 -3.40
C ARG A 62 12.65 -18.40 -3.01
N HIS A 63 11.82 -17.57 -3.65
CA HIS A 63 10.48 -17.27 -3.18
C HIS A 63 9.38 -17.51 -4.23
N GLY A 64 9.73 -17.85 -5.47
CA GLY A 64 8.76 -17.85 -6.57
C GLY A 64 8.19 -16.45 -6.79
N TYR A 65 6.85 -16.36 -6.86
CA TYR A 65 6.12 -15.10 -6.84
C TYR A 65 5.89 -14.58 -5.41
N GLY A 66 6.25 -15.35 -4.37
CA GLY A 66 6.09 -14.95 -2.97
C GLY A 66 4.70 -15.27 -2.41
N THR A 67 3.94 -16.17 -3.04
CA THR A 67 2.57 -16.52 -2.60
C THR A 67 2.53 -17.03 -1.16
N LEU A 68 3.53 -17.80 -0.73
CA LEU A 68 3.64 -18.28 0.65
C LEU A 68 3.94 -17.17 1.65
N LEU A 69 4.75 -16.18 1.27
CA LEU A 69 5.02 -15.01 2.13
C LEU A 69 3.75 -14.19 2.30
N ALA A 70 3.04 -13.94 1.21
CA ALA A 70 1.74 -13.28 1.20
C ALA A 70 0.70 -14.06 2.03
N GLY A 71 0.63 -15.38 1.87
CA GLY A 71 -0.27 -16.25 2.61
C GLY A 71 0.04 -16.30 4.11
N SER A 72 1.31 -16.39 4.49
CA SER A 72 1.73 -16.33 5.90
C SER A 72 1.38 -14.98 6.54
N ARG A 73 1.58 -13.88 5.82
CA ARG A 73 1.19 -12.54 6.28
C ARG A 73 -0.32 -12.38 6.39
N ALA A 74 -1.08 -12.90 5.43
CA ALA A 74 -2.54 -12.89 5.47
C ALA A 74 -3.07 -13.72 6.64
N ALA A 75 -2.52 -14.92 6.88
CA ALA A 75 -2.88 -15.76 8.02
C ALA A 75 -2.48 -15.14 9.37
N ALA A 76 -1.40 -14.37 9.42
CA ALA A 76 -1.00 -13.60 10.60
C ALA A 76 -1.85 -12.33 10.83
N SER A 77 -2.65 -11.92 9.84
CA SER A 77 -3.56 -10.79 9.95
C SER A 77 -4.94 -11.33 10.30
N ASP A 78 -5.27 -11.40 11.59
CA ASP A 78 -6.64 -11.70 12.02
C ASP A 78 -7.58 -10.62 11.44
N PRO A 79 -8.65 -10.97 10.70
CA PRO A 79 -9.60 -10.00 10.17
C PRO A 79 -10.28 -9.18 11.27
N ASP A 80 -10.38 -9.72 12.48
CA ASP A 80 -10.98 -9.05 13.63
C ASP A 80 -9.97 -8.87 14.76
N PRO A 81 -9.84 -7.66 15.33
CA PRO A 81 -9.06 -7.48 16.55
C PRO A 81 -9.50 -8.40 17.69
N ASP A 82 -8.56 -8.85 18.51
CA ASP A 82 -8.80 -9.70 19.68
C ASP A 82 -9.96 -9.19 20.55
N GLU A 83 -10.02 -7.86 20.74
CA GLU A 83 -11.04 -7.16 21.52
C GLU A 83 -12.46 -7.27 20.95
N VAL A 84 -12.66 -7.56 19.66
CA VAL A 84 -14.00 -7.68 19.05
C VAL A 84 -14.45 -9.13 18.85
N ARG A 85 -13.55 -10.11 18.95
CA ARG A 85 -13.86 -11.53 18.68
C ARG A 85 -14.97 -12.09 19.57
N ASN A 86 -15.01 -11.67 20.83
CA ASN A 86 -15.98 -12.18 21.82
C ASN A 86 -17.22 -11.27 22.01
N LEU A 87 -17.35 -10.20 21.22
CA LEU A 87 -18.50 -9.28 21.30
C LEU A 87 -19.72 -9.87 20.58
N THR A 88 -20.93 -9.55 21.08
CA THR A 88 -22.17 -9.81 20.33
C THR A 88 -22.19 -9.02 19.03
N PRO A 89 -23.00 -9.40 18.02
CA PRO A 89 -23.12 -8.64 16.77
C PRO A 89 -23.42 -7.15 17.00
N GLU A 90 -24.28 -6.81 17.94
CA GLU A 90 -24.66 -5.44 18.28
C GLU A 90 -23.50 -4.67 18.91
N GLN A 91 -22.76 -5.32 19.82
CA GLN A 91 -21.58 -4.74 20.45
C GLN A 91 -20.45 -4.52 19.44
N ARG A 92 -20.27 -5.46 18.51
CA ARG A 92 -19.30 -5.36 17.41
C ARG A 92 -19.66 -4.22 16.46
N GLU A 93 -20.92 -4.08 16.10
CA GLU A 93 -21.40 -2.96 15.29
C GLU A 93 -21.17 -1.62 16.01
N ALA A 94 -21.49 -1.54 17.30
CA ALA A 94 -21.23 -0.34 18.11
C ALA A 94 -19.73 -0.02 18.20
N TRP A 95 -18.87 -1.02 18.34
CA TRP A 95 -17.41 -0.87 18.35
C TRP A 95 -16.91 -0.29 17.01
N TYR A 96 -17.30 -0.90 15.88
CA TYR A 96 -16.88 -0.43 14.56
C TYR A 96 -17.43 0.95 14.22
N ARG A 97 -18.69 1.24 14.58
CA ARG A 97 -19.28 2.59 14.44
C ARG A 97 -18.53 3.62 15.26
N THR A 98 -18.12 3.29 16.48
CA THR A 98 -17.34 4.20 17.33
C THR A 98 -15.94 4.44 16.75
N LEU A 99 -15.30 3.41 16.22
CA LEU A 99 -13.97 3.52 15.63
C LEU A 99 -13.98 4.32 14.31
N MET A 100 -14.88 3.96 13.39
CA MET A 100 -14.86 4.38 11.99
C MET A 100 -15.84 5.51 11.67
N GLY A 101 -16.80 5.75 12.55
CA GLY A 101 -17.91 6.66 12.30
C GLY A 101 -19.07 6.02 11.54
N SER A 102 -20.16 6.75 11.38
CA SER A 102 -21.35 6.31 10.62
C SER A 102 -21.59 7.07 9.32
N ASP A 103 -21.01 8.26 9.18
CA ASP A 103 -21.32 9.16 8.08
C ASP A 103 -20.31 9.05 6.93
N ARG A 104 -20.66 9.61 5.77
CA ARG A 104 -19.79 9.69 4.58
C ARG A 104 -19.57 11.15 4.17
N ALA A 105 -19.12 11.95 5.12
CA ALA A 105 -19.03 13.39 4.98
C ALA A 105 -17.77 13.87 4.25
N LEU A 106 -16.64 13.15 4.36
CA LEU A 106 -15.41 13.52 3.65
C LEU A 106 -15.39 12.88 2.27
N VAL A 107 -15.17 13.70 1.25
CA VAL A 107 -15.19 13.27 -0.15
C VAL A 107 -13.90 13.69 -0.85
N VAL A 108 -13.30 12.75 -1.59
CA VAL A 108 -12.14 13.02 -2.45
C VAL A 108 -12.40 12.34 -3.80
N ASP A 109 -12.38 13.14 -4.86
CA ASP A 109 -12.41 12.62 -6.22
C ASP A 109 -10.98 12.37 -6.70
N LEU A 110 -10.66 11.11 -7.00
CA LEU A 110 -9.37 10.73 -7.56
C LEU A 110 -9.52 10.43 -9.05
N PRO A 111 -8.60 10.92 -9.91
CA PRO A 111 -8.53 10.48 -11.30
C PRO A 111 -8.49 8.94 -11.35
N GLU A 112 -9.24 8.31 -12.25
CA GLU A 112 -9.30 6.85 -12.49
C GLU A 112 -9.88 5.98 -11.35
N ARG A 113 -9.77 6.36 -10.07
CA ARG A 113 -10.29 5.59 -8.92
C ARG A 113 -11.71 5.99 -8.50
N GLY A 114 -12.22 7.08 -9.06
CA GLY A 114 -13.53 7.63 -8.74
C GLY A 114 -13.58 8.30 -7.37
N ARG A 115 -14.78 8.35 -6.80
CA ARG A 115 -15.06 9.06 -5.54
C ARG A 115 -14.77 8.19 -4.33
N LEU A 116 -13.85 8.63 -3.47
CA LEU A 116 -13.62 8.06 -2.16
C LEU A 116 -14.39 8.84 -1.10
N THR A 117 -15.02 8.11 -0.17
CA THR A 117 -15.69 8.70 0.98
C THR A 117 -15.22 8.06 2.29
N THR A 118 -15.23 8.83 3.37
CA THR A 118 -15.03 8.34 4.73
C THR A 118 -15.80 9.23 5.71
N SER A 119 -15.96 8.77 6.94
CA SER A 119 -16.59 9.60 7.96
C SER A 119 -15.68 10.72 8.44
N ASP A 120 -16.26 11.85 8.80
CA ASP A 120 -15.62 12.91 9.56
C ASP A 120 -15.84 12.77 11.09
N ASP A 121 -16.56 11.73 11.51
CA ASP A 121 -16.79 11.35 12.90
C ASP A 121 -16.14 9.99 13.27
N GLY A 122 -16.34 9.57 14.52
CA GLY A 122 -15.67 8.41 15.11
C GLY A 122 -14.23 8.68 15.57
N CYS A 123 -13.68 7.73 16.32
CA CYS A 123 -12.38 7.87 16.97
C CYS A 123 -11.22 8.03 15.98
N THR A 124 -11.32 7.43 14.80
CA THR A 124 -10.34 7.61 13.73
C THR A 124 -10.31 9.05 13.22
N ALA A 125 -11.48 9.66 12.97
CA ALA A 125 -11.55 11.03 12.50
C ALA A 125 -11.15 12.04 13.59
N GLU A 126 -11.54 11.78 14.85
CA GLU A 126 -11.13 12.59 16.00
C GLU A 126 -9.60 12.62 16.15
N ALA A 127 -8.95 11.45 16.16
CA ALA A 127 -7.50 11.34 16.26
C ALA A 127 -6.78 12.08 15.13
N ARG A 128 -7.25 11.92 13.89
CA ARG A 128 -6.71 12.61 12.72
C ARG A 128 -6.90 14.12 12.80
N ARG A 129 -8.06 14.60 13.25
CA ARG A 129 -8.32 16.03 13.46
C ARG A 129 -7.41 16.60 14.54
N ALA A 130 -7.20 15.88 15.65
CA ALA A 130 -6.30 16.28 16.71
C ALA A 130 -4.83 16.39 16.24
N LEU A 131 -4.39 15.51 15.34
CA LEU A 131 -3.03 15.54 14.78
C LEU A 131 -2.85 16.59 13.68
N TYR A 132 -3.72 16.57 12.67
CA TYR A 132 -3.53 17.30 11.42
C TYR A 132 -4.30 18.62 11.35
N GLY A 133 -5.28 18.84 12.24
CA GLY A 133 -6.12 20.02 12.26
C GLY A 133 -7.22 19.95 11.19
N ASP A 134 -6.94 20.49 10.01
CA ASP A 134 -7.87 20.46 8.87
C ASP A 134 -7.97 19.04 8.31
N LEU A 135 -8.95 18.29 8.83
CA LEU A 135 -9.19 16.89 8.49
C LEU A 135 -9.52 16.71 7.00
N ALA A 136 -10.34 17.61 6.42
CA ALA A 136 -10.77 17.48 5.04
C ALA A 136 -9.62 17.75 4.06
N GLY A 137 -8.84 18.81 4.30
CA GLY A 137 -7.66 19.12 3.49
C GLY A 137 -6.56 18.07 3.62
N TRP A 138 -6.29 17.59 4.85
CA TRP A 138 -5.35 16.48 5.07
C TRP A 138 -5.82 15.20 4.37
N TYR A 139 -7.10 14.84 4.50
CA TYR A 139 -7.67 13.64 3.88
C TYR A 139 -7.53 13.69 2.36
N ARG A 140 -7.83 14.84 1.75
CA ARG A 140 -7.64 15.05 0.31
C ARG A 140 -6.19 14.89 -0.11
N ALA A 141 -5.26 15.57 0.57
CA ALA A 141 -3.84 15.49 0.25
C ALA A 141 -3.33 14.04 0.40
N ARG A 142 -3.64 13.39 1.53
CA ARG A 142 -3.23 12.02 1.83
C ARG A 142 -3.77 11.01 0.81
N ARG A 143 -5.08 11.04 0.52
CA ARG A 143 -5.69 10.12 -0.46
C ARG A 143 -5.18 10.33 -1.87
N THR A 144 -4.86 11.56 -2.25
CA THR A 144 -4.26 11.83 -3.55
C THR A 144 -2.86 11.24 -3.62
N VAL A 145 -2.01 11.47 -2.61
CA VAL A 145 -0.64 10.92 -2.56
C VAL A 145 -0.64 9.39 -2.48
N ASP A 146 -1.51 8.78 -1.68
CA ASP A 146 -1.68 7.32 -1.62
C ASP A 146 -2.02 6.72 -3.00
N HIS A 147 -2.68 7.49 -3.88
CA HIS A 147 -3.05 7.06 -5.22
C HIS A 147 -1.95 7.22 -6.27
N PHE A 148 -0.83 7.89 -5.97
CA PHE A 148 0.23 8.18 -6.96
C PHE A 148 0.78 6.95 -7.66
N GLY A 149 0.96 5.86 -6.91
CA GLY A 149 1.48 4.60 -7.46
C GLY A 149 0.55 4.03 -8.54
N SER A 150 -0.76 4.03 -8.29
CA SER A 150 -1.77 3.57 -9.25
C SER A 150 -1.86 4.48 -10.46
N TYR A 151 -1.86 5.81 -10.27
CA TYR A 151 -1.88 6.75 -11.38
C TYR A 151 -0.63 6.61 -12.27
N THR A 152 0.55 6.46 -11.66
CA THR A 152 1.81 6.25 -12.38
C THR A 152 1.79 4.93 -13.14
N LEU A 153 1.27 3.85 -12.54
CA LEU A 153 1.10 2.58 -13.21
C LEU A 153 0.26 2.71 -14.49
N THR A 154 -0.89 3.40 -14.42
CA THR A 154 -1.75 3.65 -15.60
C THR A 154 -1.00 4.33 -16.74
N LEU A 155 -0.18 5.34 -16.42
CA LEU A 155 0.64 6.02 -17.43
C LEU A 155 1.71 5.10 -18.02
N VAL A 156 2.38 4.31 -17.18
CA VAL A 156 3.42 3.36 -17.62
C VAL A 156 2.83 2.29 -18.53
N THR A 157 1.72 1.66 -18.17
CA THR A 157 1.13 0.56 -18.95
C THR A 157 0.46 1.03 -20.25
N ALA A 158 0.07 2.31 -20.32
CA ALA A 158 -0.44 2.93 -21.54
C ALA A 158 0.67 3.28 -22.55
N ASP A 159 1.94 3.35 -22.13
CA ASP A 159 3.05 3.78 -22.97
C ASP A 159 3.35 2.74 -24.10
N PRO A 160 3.56 3.18 -25.36
CA PRO A 160 3.92 2.27 -26.45
C PRO A 160 5.18 1.44 -26.19
N GLY A 161 6.16 2.02 -25.48
CA GLY A 161 7.38 1.32 -25.08
C GLY A 161 7.12 0.20 -24.08
N TYR A 162 6.16 0.38 -23.17
CA TYR A 162 5.72 -0.70 -22.28
C TYR A 162 5.08 -1.83 -23.07
N ARG A 163 4.16 -1.51 -23.99
CA ARG A 163 3.46 -2.50 -24.83
C ARG A 163 4.43 -3.29 -25.71
N ALA A 164 5.40 -2.62 -26.31
CA ALA A 164 6.45 -3.29 -27.10
C ALA A 164 7.32 -4.22 -26.24
N GLY A 165 7.69 -3.78 -25.03
CA GLY A 165 8.42 -4.60 -24.06
C GLY A 165 7.61 -5.83 -23.63
N LEU A 166 6.32 -5.66 -23.38
CA LEU A 166 5.40 -6.74 -23.03
C LEU A 166 5.27 -7.78 -24.15
N THR A 167 5.17 -7.34 -25.41
CA THR A 167 5.14 -8.25 -26.56
C THR A 167 6.44 -9.06 -26.69
N ALA A 168 7.60 -8.41 -26.54
CA ALA A 168 8.89 -9.10 -26.58
C ALA A 168 9.04 -10.10 -25.43
N TRP A 169 8.63 -9.70 -24.23
CA TRP A 169 8.58 -10.54 -23.04
C TRP A 169 7.68 -11.76 -23.24
N ALA A 170 6.46 -11.59 -23.74
CA ALA A 170 5.53 -12.69 -23.99
C ALA A 170 6.10 -13.70 -25.00
N GLY A 171 6.77 -13.20 -26.05
CA GLY A 171 7.48 -14.04 -27.01
C GLY A 171 8.63 -14.84 -26.39
N CYS A 172 9.32 -14.31 -25.38
CA CYS A 172 10.32 -15.04 -24.60
C CYS A 172 9.65 -16.12 -23.74
N VAL A 173 8.65 -15.75 -22.94
CA VAL A 173 7.91 -16.66 -22.06
C VAL A 173 7.30 -17.84 -22.85
N HIS A 174 6.80 -17.58 -24.05
CA HIS A 174 6.30 -18.61 -24.96
C HIS A 174 7.36 -19.64 -25.37
N LYS A 175 8.60 -19.21 -25.63
CA LYS A 175 9.72 -20.13 -25.94
C LYS A 175 10.08 -21.04 -24.75
N HIS A 176 9.73 -20.64 -23.54
CA HIS A 176 9.88 -21.43 -22.33
C HIS A 176 8.64 -22.31 -22.02
N GLY A 177 7.68 -22.39 -22.94
CA GLY A 177 6.54 -23.31 -22.85
C GLY A 177 5.29 -22.74 -22.16
N TYR A 178 5.29 -21.47 -21.76
CA TYR A 178 4.13 -20.83 -21.14
C TYR A 178 3.34 -20.01 -22.16
N ILE A 179 2.03 -20.24 -22.24
CA ILE A 179 1.13 -19.42 -23.05
C ILE A 179 0.56 -18.31 -22.16
N ALA A 180 1.23 -17.16 -22.16
CA ALA A 180 0.80 -15.97 -21.42
C ALA A 180 1.22 -14.70 -22.17
N SER A 181 0.28 -13.78 -22.30
CA SER A 181 0.47 -12.46 -22.93
C SER A 181 0.80 -11.37 -21.92
N SER A 182 0.64 -11.64 -20.63
CA SER A 182 0.96 -10.72 -19.53
C SER A 182 1.51 -11.44 -18.29
N PRO A 183 2.26 -10.73 -17.43
CA PRO A 183 2.69 -11.23 -16.11
C PRO A 183 1.55 -11.82 -15.28
N ASP A 184 0.40 -11.13 -15.26
CA ASP A 184 -0.76 -11.55 -14.48
C ASP A 184 -1.33 -12.86 -15.03
N GLU A 185 -1.45 -12.99 -16.35
CA GLU A 185 -1.89 -14.24 -16.99
C GLU A 185 -0.93 -15.40 -16.70
N LEU A 186 0.40 -15.18 -16.70
CA LEU A 186 1.39 -16.20 -16.36
C LEU A 186 1.22 -16.66 -14.90
N ARG A 187 1.04 -15.72 -13.98
CA ARG A 187 0.85 -16.00 -12.55
C ARG A 187 -0.45 -16.76 -12.32
N GLU A 188 -1.53 -16.33 -12.94
CA GLU A 188 -2.83 -17.00 -12.87
C GLU A 188 -2.79 -18.42 -13.47
N LEU A 189 -2.10 -18.59 -14.60
CA LEU A 189 -1.91 -19.89 -15.23
C LEU A 189 -1.30 -20.88 -14.24
N VAL A 190 -0.24 -20.46 -13.56
CA VAL A 190 0.47 -21.30 -12.59
C VAL A 190 -0.34 -21.50 -11.31
N ALA A 191 -1.01 -20.46 -10.81
CA ALA A 191 -1.88 -20.56 -9.65
C ALA A 191 -3.03 -21.56 -9.83
N ARG A 192 -3.59 -21.67 -11.04
CA ARG A 192 -4.65 -22.66 -11.35
C ARG A 192 -4.14 -24.10 -11.42
N THR A 193 -2.88 -24.31 -11.77
CA THR A 193 -2.28 -25.64 -11.91
C THR A 193 -1.76 -26.21 -10.59
N GLU A 194 -1.71 -25.40 -9.54
CA GLU A 194 -1.17 -25.79 -8.24
C GLU A 194 -2.32 -26.14 -7.26
N PRO A 195 -2.33 -27.34 -6.66
CA PRO A 195 -3.27 -27.66 -5.59
C PRO A 195 -3.03 -26.74 -4.39
N ALA A 196 -4.09 -26.47 -3.62
CA ALA A 196 -3.95 -25.82 -2.31
C ALA A 196 -2.98 -26.65 -1.45
N SER A 197 -1.79 -26.10 -1.18
CA SER A 197 -0.70 -26.80 -0.53
C SER A 197 -0.47 -26.23 0.87
N THR A 198 -0.32 -27.10 1.86
CA THR A 198 0.11 -26.75 3.22
C THR A 198 1.64 -26.67 3.35
N SER A 199 2.35 -26.69 2.22
CA SER A 199 3.81 -26.67 2.15
C SER A 199 4.40 -25.38 2.72
N VAL A 200 5.54 -25.52 3.39
CA VAL A 200 6.38 -24.40 3.88
C VAL A 200 7.29 -23.84 2.76
N ARG A 201 7.35 -24.51 1.60
CA ARG A 201 8.18 -24.11 0.44
C ARG A 201 7.31 -23.79 -0.77
N PRO A 202 7.63 -22.72 -1.54
CA PRO A 202 6.84 -22.35 -2.71
C PRO A 202 6.79 -23.53 -3.70
N PRO A 203 5.66 -23.73 -4.39
CA PRO A 203 5.55 -24.79 -5.38
C PRO A 203 6.63 -24.69 -6.46
N ALA A 204 7.09 -25.84 -6.95
CA ALA A 204 8.17 -25.88 -7.94
C ALA A 204 7.76 -25.20 -9.26
N ALA A 205 6.49 -25.31 -9.68
CA ALA A 205 6.03 -24.64 -10.89
C ALA A 205 5.94 -23.11 -10.71
N GLU A 206 5.58 -22.64 -9.50
CA GLU A 206 5.66 -21.21 -9.15
C GLU A 206 7.09 -20.68 -9.29
N ILE A 207 8.07 -21.38 -8.72
CA ILE A 207 9.48 -21.00 -8.84
C ILE A 207 9.92 -21.00 -10.30
N ALA A 208 9.60 -22.05 -11.06
CA ALA A 208 9.99 -22.16 -12.46
C ALA A 208 9.40 -21.02 -13.31
N ALA A 209 8.13 -20.69 -13.10
CA ALA A 209 7.47 -19.61 -13.82
C ALA A 209 8.01 -18.23 -13.43
N ALA A 210 8.21 -17.98 -12.12
CA ALA A 210 8.78 -16.72 -11.65
C ALA A 210 10.22 -16.51 -12.15
N VAL A 211 11.03 -17.57 -12.21
CA VAL A 211 12.37 -17.52 -12.78
C VAL A 211 12.30 -17.21 -14.27
N THR A 212 11.39 -17.87 -14.99
CA THR A 212 11.16 -17.61 -16.42
C THR A 212 10.73 -16.16 -16.66
N GLU A 213 9.79 -15.64 -15.85
CA GLU A 213 9.37 -14.24 -15.90
C GLU A 213 10.58 -13.32 -15.71
N ALA A 214 11.38 -13.51 -14.66
CA ALA A 214 12.53 -12.67 -14.35
C ALA A 214 13.64 -12.71 -15.43
N GLU A 215 13.94 -13.90 -15.95
CA GLU A 215 14.92 -14.08 -17.02
C GLU A 215 14.43 -13.46 -18.34
N CYS A 216 13.15 -13.59 -18.68
CA CYS A 216 12.56 -12.96 -19.86
C CYS A 216 12.47 -11.44 -19.72
N THR A 217 12.13 -10.90 -18.54
CA THR A 217 12.11 -9.44 -18.32
C THR A 217 13.50 -8.84 -18.47
N THR A 218 14.53 -9.56 -18.01
CA THR A 218 15.93 -9.11 -18.11
C THR A 218 16.48 -9.24 -19.53
N SER A 219 16.34 -10.41 -20.16
CA SER A 219 16.95 -10.73 -21.46
C SER A 219 16.35 -9.94 -22.62
N THR A 220 15.05 -9.62 -22.56
CA THR A 220 14.38 -8.77 -23.58
C THR A 220 14.67 -7.28 -23.38
N GLY A 221 15.37 -6.90 -22.31
CA GLY A 221 15.61 -5.51 -21.94
C GLY A 221 14.40 -4.82 -21.32
N PHE A 222 13.29 -5.53 -21.10
CA PHE A 222 12.05 -4.96 -20.56
C PHE A 222 12.26 -4.31 -19.20
N SER A 223 13.10 -4.87 -18.32
CA SER A 223 13.43 -4.24 -17.03
C SER A 223 13.99 -2.82 -17.18
N ARG A 224 14.83 -2.59 -18.20
CA ARG A 224 15.43 -1.28 -18.46
C ARG A 224 14.39 -0.28 -18.97
N THR A 225 13.50 -0.74 -19.85
CA THR A 225 12.36 0.04 -20.33
C THR A 225 11.45 0.42 -19.16
N LEU A 226 11.09 -0.54 -18.31
CA LEU A 226 10.27 -0.29 -17.11
C LEU A 226 10.90 0.74 -16.17
N ARG A 227 12.19 0.61 -15.85
CA ARG A 227 12.88 1.60 -15.00
C ARG A 227 12.84 3.01 -15.60
N THR A 228 13.04 3.12 -16.92
CA THR A 228 12.99 4.40 -17.64
C THR A 228 11.58 5.02 -17.61
N LEU A 229 10.56 4.22 -17.92
CA LEU A 229 9.17 4.67 -17.93
C LEU A 229 8.69 5.02 -16.52
N LYS A 230 8.99 4.19 -15.51
CA LYS A 230 8.66 4.45 -14.11
C LYS A 230 9.26 5.77 -13.64
N HIS A 231 10.55 6.01 -13.88
CA HIS A 231 11.19 7.27 -13.52
C HIS A 231 10.52 8.47 -14.22
N ARG A 232 10.31 8.39 -15.54
CA ARG A 232 9.67 9.45 -16.33
C ARG A 232 8.27 9.77 -15.79
N TYR A 233 7.42 8.76 -15.66
CA TYR A 233 6.03 8.97 -15.26
C TYR A 233 5.89 9.29 -13.78
N GLN A 234 6.79 8.81 -12.92
CA GLN A 234 6.84 9.26 -11.54
C GLN A 234 7.13 10.76 -11.46
N THR A 235 8.15 11.27 -12.16
CA THR A 235 8.41 12.72 -12.19
C THR A 235 7.24 13.51 -12.77
N GLN A 236 6.54 12.97 -13.77
CA GLN A 236 5.33 13.60 -14.31
C GLN A 236 4.19 13.64 -13.28
N THR A 237 3.93 12.53 -12.59
CA THR A 237 2.92 12.42 -11.52
C THR A 237 3.22 13.37 -10.37
N GLU A 238 4.48 13.45 -9.91
CA GLU A 238 4.92 14.37 -8.86
C GLU A 238 4.67 15.83 -9.25
N ARG A 239 4.95 16.21 -10.50
CA ARG A 239 4.63 17.55 -11.01
C ARG A 239 3.13 17.81 -11.08
N ARG A 240 2.34 16.81 -11.51
CA ARG A 240 0.88 16.90 -11.63
C ARG A 240 0.21 17.18 -10.28
N PHE A 241 0.72 16.57 -9.22
CA PHE A 241 0.17 16.61 -7.87
C PHE A 241 1.09 17.31 -6.86
N ALA A 242 1.93 18.25 -7.33
CA ALA A 242 2.90 18.94 -6.50
C ALA A 242 2.26 19.73 -5.35
N ARG A 243 1.03 20.23 -5.56
CA ARG A 243 0.26 20.93 -4.52
C ARG A 243 -0.13 19.99 -3.39
N GLU A 244 -0.64 18.80 -3.71
CA GLU A 244 -1.06 17.80 -2.75
C GLU A 244 0.12 17.20 -1.99
N LEU A 245 1.26 16.96 -2.66
CA LEU A 245 2.52 16.59 -2.00
C LEU A 245 2.96 17.64 -0.97
N THR A 246 2.98 18.90 -1.39
CA THR A 246 3.40 20.02 -0.53
C THR A 246 2.44 20.18 0.65
N ALA A 247 1.13 20.06 0.41
CA ALA A 247 0.12 20.11 1.45
C ALA A 247 0.28 18.97 2.46
N LEU A 248 0.44 17.73 2.00
CA LEU A 248 0.64 16.57 2.88
C LEU A 248 1.87 16.74 3.77
N LYS A 249 3.02 17.12 3.17
CA LYS A 249 4.25 17.39 3.93
C LYS A 249 4.05 18.48 4.98
N SER A 250 3.30 19.53 4.64
CA SER A 250 2.96 20.59 5.59
C SER A 250 2.10 20.08 6.76
N TYR A 251 1.08 19.26 6.50
CA TYR A 251 0.26 18.65 7.56
C TYR A 251 1.09 17.75 8.48
N GLU A 252 1.97 16.92 7.93
CA GLU A 252 2.82 16.00 8.69
C GLU A 252 3.80 16.76 9.59
N LEU A 253 4.47 17.79 9.06
CA LEU A 253 5.38 18.65 9.82
C LEU A 253 4.66 19.39 10.96
N GLN A 254 3.46 19.89 10.71
CA GLN A 254 2.65 20.56 11.73
C GLN A 254 2.10 19.60 12.78
N ALA A 255 1.91 18.33 12.43
CA ALA A 255 1.44 17.29 13.33
C ALA A 255 2.55 16.78 14.26
N THR A 256 3.83 16.85 13.89
CA THR A 256 4.95 16.32 14.68
C THR A 256 4.95 16.79 16.16
N PRO A 257 4.79 18.09 16.50
CA PRO A 257 4.73 18.51 17.90
C PRO A 257 3.49 17.99 18.63
N ARG A 258 2.35 17.87 17.94
CA ARG A 258 1.11 17.31 18.51
C ARG A 258 1.27 15.82 18.79
N ALA A 259 1.93 15.10 17.89
CA ALA A 259 2.24 13.69 18.03
C ALA A 259 3.13 13.42 19.25
N ARG A 260 4.19 14.21 19.45
CA ARG A 260 5.04 14.10 20.64
C ARG A 260 4.27 14.32 21.94
N ARG A 261 3.37 15.31 22.00
CA ARG A 261 2.52 15.54 23.18
C ARG A 261 1.58 14.36 23.44
N ALA A 262 0.90 13.88 22.39
CA ALA A 262 0.00 12.73 22.51
C ALA A 262 0.69 11.51 23.11
N LEU A 263 1.96 11.27 22.77
CA LEU A 263 2.75 10.17 23.33
C LEU A 263 3.35 10.48 24.71
N ALA A 264 3.58 11.75 25.06
CA ALA A 264 4.13 12.15 26.35
C ALA A 264 3.09 12.12 27.49
N ASP A 265 1.81 12.36 27.19
CA ASP A 265 0.71 12.38 28.17
C ASP A 265 0.29 10.95 28.62
N SER A 266 1.28 10.08 28.87
CA SER A 266 1.09 8.68 29.30
C SER A 266 0.99 8.58 30.81
#